data_AF-A0A528DB87-F1
#
_entry.id   AF-A0A528DB87-F1
#
_cell.length_a   1.000
_cell.length_b   1.000
_cell.length_c   1.000
_cell.angle_alpha   90.00
_cell.angle_beta   90.00
_cell.angle_gamma   90.00
#
_symmetry.space_group_name_H-M   'P 1'
#
loop_
_entity.id
_entity.type
_entity.pdbx_description
1 polymer ?
#
loop_
_entity_poly.entity_id
_entity_poly.type
_entity_poly.pdbx_seq_one_letter_code
_entity_poly.pdbx_strand_id
1 'polypeptide(L)'
;IGQMYHLSGDEASALITWGAGTTLAAVALRSNPLTLASVGIADAWLFLRGFDYFGRAEFPPLFFVMAIVLFAVSFWTRSQAARHLIILSVIFYLVLLATEYETLQVAIPLIVASALLFAAATFAAGPVDRIVQVGGRLPLHALIGFFTGVAMIQFELAGKRNNSGFAIASAVALAGIVAAVVLGGRESRGLRWVAYAGFAFELAIIYVVMLQSMLATAGFFLAAAVLLGILALVIIRVEKRMRAPSVEGAAA
;
A
#
# COMPACT_ATOMS: atom_id res chain seq x y z
N ILE A 1 10.55 38.87 8.66
CA ILE A 1 10.30 38.65 10.11
C ILE A 1 11.15 37.50 10.65
N GLY A 2 11.05 36.25 10.16
CA GLY A 2 11.86 35.12 10.69
C GLY A 2 13.39 35.28 10.56
N GLN A 3 13.87 35.84 9.44
CA GLN A 3 15.29 36.14 9.22
C GLN A 3 15.85 37.28 10.10
N MET A 4 14.99 38.11 10.72
CA MET A 4 15.42 39.17 11.62
C MET A 4 15.74 38.67 13.04
N TYR A 5 15.37 37.43 13.38
CA TYR A 5 15.52 36.85 14.72
C TYR A 5 16.56 35.72 14.81
N HIS A 6 17.40 35.49 13.79
CA HIS A 6 18.33 34.35 13.75
C HIS A 6 17.67 32.99 14.05
N LEU A 7 16.38 32.85 13.71
CA LEU A 7 15.76 31.54 13.63
C LEU A 7 16.38 30.87 12.40
N SER A 8 17.33 29.94 12.62
CA SER A 8 17.58 28.89 11.64
C SER A 8 16.29 28.06 11.56
N GLY A 9 15.34 28.58 10.79
CA GLY A 9 14.00 28.02 10.72
C GLY A 9 14.05 26.74 9.94
N ASP A 10 14.26 25.63 10.64
CA ASP A 10 14.06 24.30 10.09
C ASP A 10 12.64 24.23 9.50
N GLU A 11 12.56 24.05 8.18
CA GLU A 11 11.32 23.97 7.44
C GLU A 11 10.41 22.88 8.00
N ALA A 12 11.00 21.79 8.51
CA ALA A 12 10.26 20.71 9.14
C ALA A 12 9.57 21.17 10.44
N SER A 13 10.25 21.97 11.27
CA SER A 13 9.68 22.53 12.49
C SER A 13 8.49 23.48 12.22
N ALA A 14 8.53 24.22 11.11
CA ALA A 14 7.42 25.06 10.67
C ALA A 14 6.19 24.22 10.30
N LEU A 15 6.39 23.10 9.59
CA LEU A 15 5.30 22.18 9.23
C LEU A 15 4.65 21.53 10.45
N ILE A 16 5.40 21.18 11.50
CA ILE A 16 4.82 20.68 12.75
C ILE A 16 3.90 21.73 13.37
N THR A 17 4.38 22.98 13.48
CA THR A 17 3.62 24.07 14.10
C THR A 17 2.33 24.36 13.33
N TRP A 18 2.43 24.43 12.00
CA TRP A 18 1.27 24.62 11.12
C TRP A 18 0.31 23.43 11.18
N GLY A 19 0.83 22.21 11.10
CA GLY A 19 0.04 20.98 11.19
C GLY A 19 -0.73 20.87 12.51
N ALA A 20 -0.12 21.27 13.62
CA ALA A 20 -0.81 21.35 14.93
C ALA A 20 -1.95 22.37 14.89
N GLY A 21 -1.70 23.58 14.39
CA GLY A 21 -2.73 24.61 14.23
C GLY A 21 -3.89 24.17 13.33
N THR A 22 -3.59 23.58 12.16
CA THR A 22 -4.59 23.05 11.23
C THR A 22 -5.40 21.92 11.86
N THR A 23 -4.76 21.04 12.65
CA THR A 23 -5.45 19.94 13.35
C THR A 23 -6.38 20.45 14.43
N LEU A 24 -5.95 21.43 15.23
CA LEU A 24 -6.80 22.07 16.24
C LEU A 24 -8.00 22.76 15.58
N ALA A 25 -7.79 23.49 14.49
CA ALA A 25 -8.86 24.10 13.71
C ALA A 25 -9.82 23.05 13.14
N ALA A 26 -9.30 21.93 12.63
CA ALA A 26 -10.10 20.82 12.11
C ALA A 26 -11.00 20.23 13.21
N VAL A 27 -10.47 20.05 14.42
CA VAL A 27 -11.23 19.54 15.58
C VAL A 27 -12.29 20.53 16.04
N ALA A 28 -11.93 21.80 16.19
CA ALA A 28 -12.83 22.86 16.66
C ALA A 28 -14.00 23.09 15.71
N LEU A 29 -13.73 23.10 14.40
CA LEU A 29 -14.72 23.33 13.35
C LEU A 29 -15.37 22.05 12.84
N ARG A 30 -14.94 20.87 13.32
CA ARG A 30 -15.33 19.55 12.80
C ARG A 30 -15.20 19.44 11.27
N SER A 31 -14.10 19.95 10.73
CA SER A 31 -13.93 20.14 9.29
C SER A 31 -13.20 18.97 8.60
N ASN A 32 -13.89 18.36 7.63
CA ASN A 32 -13.35 17.29 6.79
C ASN A 32 -12.13 17.74 5.96
N PRO A 33 -12.20 18.86 5.20
CA PRO A 33 -11.06 19.34 4.42
C PRO A 33 -9.87 19.70 5.28
N LEU A 34 -10.07 20.31 6.45
CA LEU A 34 -8.96 20.67 7.34
C LEU A 34 -8.30 19.43 7.93
N THR A 35 -9.05 18.35 8.22
CA THR A 35 -8.45 17.08 8.64
C THR A 35 -7.57 16.49 7.55
N LEU A 36 -8.05 16.51 6.30
CA LEU A 36 -7.25 16.03 5.16
C LEU A 36 -5.99 16.89 4.95
N ALA A 37 -6.12 18.22 5.08
CA ALA A 37 -4.99 19.14 5.01
C ALA A 37 -3.97 18.88 6.12
N SER A 38 -4.40 18.61 7.35
CA SER A 38 -3.51 18.22 8.45
C SER A 38 -2.71 16.95 8.14
N VAL A 39 -3.33 15.95 7.54
CA VAL A 39 -2.63 14.73 7.09
C VAL A 39 -1.63 15.07 5.99
N GLY A 40 -2.01 15.88 4.99
CA GLY A 40 -1.09 16.31 3.94
C GLY A 40 0.12 17.10 4.47
N ILE A 41 -0.07 17.94 5.49
CA ILE A 41 1.04 18.65 6.15
C ILE A 41 1.94 17.66 6.91
N ALA A 42 1.37 16.67 7.58
CA ALA A 42 2.14 15.61 8.25
C ALA A 42 2.94 14.77 7.25
N ASP A 43 2.37 14.46 6.09
CA ASP A 43 3.03 13.75 5.00
C ASP A 43 4.17 14.57 4.39
N ALA A 44 3.95 15.87 4.17
CA ALA A 44 5.00 16.77 3.71
C ALA A 44 6.16 16.85 4.72
N TRP A 45 5.85 16.90 6.01
CA TRP A 45 6.86 16.84 7.07
C TRP A 45 7.63 15.52 7.06
N LEU A 46 6.93 14.39 6.96
CA LEU A 46 7.56 13.07 6.86
C LEU A 46 8.45 12.97 5.63
N PHE A 47 8.00 13.48 4.48
CA PHE A 47 8.78 13.48 3.25
C PHE A 47 10.08 14.28 3.40
N LEU A 48 10.01 15.50 3.94
CA LEU A 48 11.21 16.31 4.19
C LEU A 48 12.19 15.59 5.12
N ARG A 49 11.70 14.98 6.21
CA ARG A 49 12.55 14.27 7.17
C ARG A 49 13.10 12.95 6.64
N GLY A 50 12.33 12.23 5.84
CA GLY A 50 12.71 10.93 5.29
C GLY A 50 13.74 11.02 4.15
N PHE A 51 13.82 12.15 3.47
CA PHE A 51 14.76 12.38 2.37
C PHE A 51 15.88 13.39 2.70
N ASP A 52 15.96 13.87 3.95
CA ASP A 52 17.08 14.70 4.41
C ASP A 52 18.34 13.86 4.62
N TYR A 53 18.92 13.39 3.52
CA TYR A 53 20.09 12.51 3.49
C TYR A 53 21.37 13.20 3.98
N PHE A 54 21.41 14.54 3.97
CA PHE A 54 22.57 15.33 4.37
C PHE A 54 22.50 15.79 5.83
N GLY A 55 21.30 15.96 6.39
CA GLY A 55 21.11 16.13 7.82
C GLY A 55 21.28 14.81 8.56
N ARG A 56 22.05 14.77 9.65
CA ARG A 56 22.04 13.63 10.60
C ARG A 56 20.74 13.61 11.41
N ALA A 57 19.61 13.81 10.74
CA ALA A 57 18.30 13.83 11.33
C ALA A 57 17.98 12.40 11.80
N GLU A 58 17.80 12.22 13.11
CA GLU A 58 17.23 10.97 13.63
C GLU A 58 15.92 10.68 12.90
N PHE A 59 15.73 9.41 12.50
CA PHE A 59 14.51 8.91 11.86
C PHE A 59 13.29 9.38 12.67
N PRO A 60 12.17 9.83 12.06
CA PRO A 60 11.11 10.54 12.77
C PRO A 60 10.06 9.61 13.45
N PRO A 61 10.21 9.16 14.73
CA PRO A 61 9.18 8.36 15.40
C PRO A 61 7.89 9.16 15.65
N LEU A 62 8.00 10.50 15.70
CA LEU A 62 6.89 11.40 15.94
C LEU A 62 5.78 11.23 14.89
N PHE A 63 6.11 10.84 13.65
CA PHE A 63 5.10 10.62 12.61
C PHE A 63 4.07 9.56 13.04
N PHE A 64 4.51 8.48 13.69
CA PHE A 64 3.62 7.43 14.13
C PHE A 64 2.59 7.95 15.15
N VAL A 65 3.03 8.79 16.07
CA VAL A 65 2.15 9.46 17.04
C VAL A 65 1.18 10.40 16.33
N MET A 66 1.66 11.20 15.37
CA MET A 66 0.81 12.07 14.57
C MET A 66 -0.25 11.29 13.78
N ALA A 67 0.12 10.16 13.16
CA ALA A 67 -0.78 9.30 12.43
C ALA A 67 -1.91 8.76 13.33
N ILE A 68 -1.59 8.31 14.55
CA ILE A 68 -2.60 7.87 15.53
C ILE A 68 -3.55 9.01 15.90
N VAL A 69 -3.02 10.19 16.21
CA VAL A 69 -3.82 11.36 16.58
C VAL A 69 -4.74 11.77 15.41
N LEU A 70 -4.19 11.89 14.20
CA LEU A 70 -4.95 12.26 13.00
C LEU A 70 -5.99 11.20 12.64
N PHE A 71 -5.69 9.92 12.88
CA PHE A 71 -6.66 8.84 12.69
C PHE A 71 -7.82 8.98 13.67
N ALA A 72 -7.56 9.27 14.95
CA ALA A 72 -8.61 9.57 15.93
C ALA A 72 -9.43 10.80 15.54
N VAL A 73 -8.77 11.89 15.12
CA VAL A 73 -9.43 13.12 14.64
C VAL A 73 -10.32 12.85 13.43
N SER A 74 -9.93 11.93 12.54
CA SER A 74 -10.75 11.54 11.39
C SER A 74 -12.10 10.93 11.78
N PHE A 75 -12.21 10.30 12.96
CA PHE A 75 -13.50 9.84 13.49
C PHE A 75 -14.36 10.99 13.97
N TRP A 76 -13.74 11.95 14.65
CA TRP A 76 -14.42 13.15 15.12
C TRP A 76 -14.98 13.99 13.98
N THR A 77 -14.19 14.19 12.92
CA THR A 77 -14.60 15.00 11.76
C THR A 77 -15.40 14.22 10.73
N ARG A 78 -15.40 12.87 10.82
CA ARG A 78 -16.00 11.93 9.85
C ARG A 78 -15.34 11.96 8.47
N SER A 79 -14.04 12.27 8.41
CA SER A 79 -13.29 12.38 7.16
C SER A 79 -12.78 11.03 6.68
N GLN A 80 -13.51 10.38 5.75
CA GLN A 80 -13.06 9.13 5.14
C GLN A 80 -11.81 9.32 4.26
N ALA A 81 -11.71 10.44 3.55
CA ALA A 81 -10.55 10.76 2.72
C ALA A 81 -9.25 10.82 3.56
N ALA A 82 -9.33 11.41 4.76
CA ALA A 82 -8.20 11.45 5.68
C ALA A 82 -7.77 10.05 6.12
N ARG A 83 -8.71 9.13 6.39
CA ARG A 83 -8.37 7.74 6.76
C ARG A 83 -7.64 7.00 5.66
N HIS A 84 -8.09 7.17 4.41
CA HIS A 84 -7.39 6.61 3.25
C HIS A 84 -5.96 7.13 3.16
N LEU A 85 -5.81 8.46 3.25
CA LEU A 85 -4.50 9.08 3.16
C LEU A 85 -3.59 8.59 4.30
N ILE A 86 -4.05 8.62 5.56
CA ILE A 86 -3.28 8.14 6.72
C ILE A 86 -2.79 6.69 6.55
N ILE A 87 -3.64 5.78 6.04
CA ILE A 87 -3.21 4.39 5.82
C ILE A 87 -2.09 4.33 4.78
N LEU A 88 -2.20 5.09 3.69
CA LEU A 88 -1.14 5.19 2.68
C LEU A 88 0.12 5.83 3.26
N SER A 89 -0.02 6.84 4.10
CA SER A 89 1.11 7.51 4.77
C SER A 89 1.83 6.59 5.75
N VAL A 90 1.10 5.71 6.46
CA VAL A 90 1.72 4.68 7.32
C VAL A 90 2.47 3.65 6.49
N ILE A 91 1.93 3.21 5.35
CA ILE A 91 2.66 2.32 4.43
C ILE A 91 3.94 3.01 3.94
N PHE A 92 3.85 4.27 3.53
CA PHE A 92 5.01 5.05 3.11
C PHE A 92 6.04 5.24 4.23
N TYR A 93 5.60 5.54 5.46
CA TYR A 93 6.45 5.60 6.64
C TYR A 93 7.23 4.30 6.88
N LEU A 94 6.58 3.14 6.69
CA LEU A 94 7.25 1.84 6.83
C LEU A 94 8.27 1.58 5.72
N VAL A 95 8.06 2.12 4.50
CA VAL A 95 9.09 2.08 3.46
C VAL A 95 10.33 2.87 3.89
N LEU A 96 10.14 4.09 4.41
CA LEU A 96 11.25 4.89 4.94
C LEU A 96 11.90 4.21 6.16
N LEU A 97 11.13 3.57 7.04
CA LEU A 97 11.68 2.84 8.18
C LEU A 97 12.61 1.71 7.74
N ALA A 98 12.30 1.03 6.64
CA ALA A 98 13.11 -0.06 6.12
C ALA A 98 14.40 0.36 5.41
N THR A 99 14.60 1.66 5.18
CA THR A 99 15.90 2.18 4.72
C THR A 99 16.86 2.44 5.88
N GLU A 100 16.34 2.62 7.09
CA GLU A 100 17.12 2.84 8.32
C GLU A 100 17.35 1.55 9.11
N TYR A 101 16.36 0.65 9.11
CA TYR A 101 16.40 -0.62 9.83
C TYR A 101 16.52 -1.80 8.86
N GLU A 102 16.84 -2.97 9.40
CA GLU A 102 16.87 -4.23 8.66
C GLU A 102 15.56 -4.45 7.89
N THR A 103 15.63 -4.45 6.56
CA THR A 103 14.46 -4.45 5.67
C THR A 103 13.51 -5.61 5.96
N LEU A 104 14.03 -6.81 6.25
CA LEU A 104 13.21 -7.97 6.63
C LEU A 104 12.41 -7.77 7.92
N GLN A 105 12.96 -7.05 8.90
CA GLN A 105 12.27 -6.77 10.17
C GLN A 105 11.06 -5.87 9.99
N VAL A 106 11.05 -5.04 8.94
CA VAL A 106 9.92 -4.15 8.62
C VAL A 106 8.97 -4.80 7.61
N ALA A 107 9.52 -5.43 6.56
CA ALA A 107 8.76 -5.99 5.46
C ALA A 107 7.94 -7.22 5.87
N ILE A 108 8.48 -8.15 6.68
CA ILE A 108 7.75 -9.36 7.08
C ILE A 108 6.49 -9.02 7.90
N PRO A 109 6.56 -8.18 8.96
CA PRO A 109 5.36 -7.75 9.67
C PRO A 109 4.36 -7.02 8.77
N LEU A 110 4.83 -6.17 7.85
CA LEU A 110 3.96 -5.47 6.91
C LEU A 110 3.19 -6.45 6.01
N ILE A 111 3.88 -7.46 5.45
CA ILE A 111 3.26 -8.51 4.61
C ILE A 111 2.21 -9.28 5.42
N VAL A 112 2.58 -9.75 6.61
CA VAL A 112 1.69 -10.57 7.45
C VAL A 112 0.48 -9.76 7.92
N ALA A 113 0.69 -8.57 8.46
CA ALA A 113 -0.40 -7.69 8.91
C ALA A 113 -1.33 -7.33 7.74
N SER A 114 -0.77 -7.02 6.57
CA SER A 114 -1.54 -6.72 5.37
C SER A 114 -2.36 -7.93 4.89
N ALA A 115 -1.79 -9.14 4.87
CA ALA A 115 -2.51 -10.35 4.49
C ALA A 115 -3.66 -10.66 5.48
N LEU A 116 -3.42 -10.50 6.78
CA LEU A 116 -4.44 -10.69 7.82
C LEU A 116 -5.55 -9.65 7.71
N LEU A 117 -5.21 -8.37 7.50
CA LEU A 117 -6.18 -7.30 7.28
C LEU A 117 -6.98 -7.52 6.00
N PHE A 118 -6.34 -7.99 4.93
CA PHE A 118 -7.01 -8.34 3.68
C PHE A 118 -8.05 -9.45 3.90
N ALA A 119 -7.64 -10.54 4.58
CA ALA A 119 -8.53 -11.66 4.89
C ALA A 119 -9.68 -11.21 5.79
N ALA A 120 -9.40 -10.48 6.88
CA ALA A 120 -10.41 -9.96 7.79
C ALA A 120 -11.40 -9.03 7.08
N ALA A 121 -10.91 -8.11 6.24
CA ALA A 121 -11.76 -7.17 5.51
C ALA A 121 -12.57 -7.84 4.39
N THR A 122 -12.13 -9.00 3.89
CA THR A 122 -12.86 -9.78 2.88
C THR A 122 -13.93 -10.66 3.52
N PHE A 123 -13.59 -11.40 4.57
CA PHE A 123 -14.52 -12.36 5.19
C PHE A 123 -15.42 -11.75 6.27
N ALA A 124 -15.02 -10.64 6.87
CA ALA A 124 -15.77 -9.92 7.91
C ALA A 124 -15.92 -8.43 7.56
N ALA A 125 -16.26 -8.13 6.31
CA ALA A 125 -16.35 -6.77 5.77
C ALA A 125 -17.23 -5.84 6.63
N GLY A 126 -18.40 -6.30 7.09
CA GLY A 126 -19.32 -5.50 7.91
C GLY A 126 -18.73 -5.06 9.26
N PRO A 127 -18.30 -6.01 10.13
CA PRO A 127 -17.64 -5.67 11.39
C PRO A 127 -16.39 -4.81 11.21
N VAL A 128 -15.55 -5.13 10.22
CA VAL A 128 -14.29 -4.41 9.97
C VAL A 128 -14.57 -2.97 9.52
N ASP A 129 -15.51 -2.76 8.60
CA ASP A 129 -15.85 -1.41 8.14
C ASP A 129 -16.56 -0.59 9.24
N ARG A 130 -17.27 -1.22 10.18
CA ARG A 130 -17.82 -0.50 11.35
C ARG A 130 -16.73 0.11 12.23
N ILE A 131 -15.57 -0.55 12.31
CA ILE A 131 -14.43 -0.09 13.12
C ILE A 131 -13.60 0.92 12.34
N VAL A 132 -13.11 0.55 11.15
CA VAL A 132 -12.15 1.35 10.39
C VAL A 132 -12.85 2.45 9.57
N GLN A 133 -14.10 2.23 9.19
CA GLN A 133 -14.97 3.19 8.49
C GLN A 133 -14.31 3.81 7.24
N VAL A 134 -13.69 2.97 6.42
CA VAL A 134 -13.03 3.35 5.15
C VAL A 134 -13.91 3.02 3.93
N GLY A 135 -15.21 2.83 4.16
CA GLY A 135 -16.20 2.60 3.10
C GLY A 135 -15.99 1.28 2.37
N GLY A 136 -15.55 0.24 3.09
CA GLY A 136 -15.31 -1.10 2.54
C GLY A 136 -14.06 -1.22 1.66
N ARG A 137 -13.22 -0.17 1.57
CA ARG A 137 -12.02 -0.17 0.73
C ARG A 137 -10.75 -0.61 1.46
N LEU A 138 -10.88 -1.17 2.67
CA LEU A 138 -9.73 -1.69 3.42
C LEU A 138 -8.96 -2.80 2.67
N PRO A 139 -9.60 -3.77 1.96
CA PRO A 139 -8.88 -4.77 1.20
C PRO A 139 -7.94 -4.17 0.15
N LEU A 140 -8.29 -3.01 -0.42
CA LEU A 140 -7.44 -2.31 -1.37
C LEU A 140 -6.14 -1.83 -0.70
N HIS A 141 -6.23 -1.21 0.46
CA HIS A 141 -5.06 -0.68 1.17
C HIS A 141 -4.20 -1.80 1.73
N ALA A 142 -4.83 -2.86 2.22
CA ALA A 142 -4.15 -4.08 2.64
C ALA A 142 -3.38 -4.72 1.48
N LEU A 143 -3.96 -4.78 0.27
CA LEU A 143 -3.25 -5.29 -0.91
C LEU A 143 -2.06 -4.41 -1.30
N ILE A 144 -2.19 -3.08 -1.21
CA ILE A 144 -1.08 -2.15 -1.43
C ILE A 144 0.04 -2.43 -0.42
N GLY A 145 -0.29 -2.49 0.89
CA GLY A 145 0.70 -2.78 1.94
C GLY A 145 1.39 -4.13 1.73
N PHE A 146 0.65 -5.16 1.32
CA PHE A 146 1.20 -6.48 1.00
C PHE A 146 2.23 -6.39 -0.15
N PHE A 147 1.86 -5.76 -1.27
CA PHE A 147 2.78 -5.63 -2.41
C PHE A 147 3.98 -4.73 -2.09
N THR A 148 3.79 -3.67 -1.30
CA THR A 148 4.90 -2.84 -0.82
C THR A 148 5.90 -3.66 -0.01
N GLY A 149 5.43 -4.44 0.97
CA GLY A 149 6.30 -5.30 1.78
C GLY A 149 7.03 -6.35 0.94
N VAL A 150 6.34 -7.01 0.00
CA VAL A 150 6.98 -7.98 -0.90
C VAL A 150 8.00 -7.30 -1.82
N ALA A 151 7.69 -6.11 -2.34
CA ALA A 151 8.59 -5.34 -3.19
C ALA A 151 9.87 -4.92 -2.44
N MET A 152 9.76 -4.53 -1.16
CA MET A 152 10.93 -4.22 -0.33
C MET A 152 11.90 -5.40 -0.26
N ILE A 153 11.38 -6.61 0.00
CA ILE A 153 12.19 -7.84 0.00
C ILE A 153 12.79 -8.09 -1.38
N GLN A 154 12.02 -7.94 -2.45
CA GLN A 154 12.52 -8.14 -3.81
C GLN A 154 13.65 -7.17 -4.16
N PHE A 155 13.54 -5.89 -3.80
CA PHE A 155 14.61 -4.91 -4.02
C PHE A 155 15.86 -5.22 -3.20
N GLU A 156 15.72 -5.68 -1.95
CA GLU A 156 16.86 -6.06 -1.10
C GLU A 156 17.59 -7.31 -1.64
N LEU A 157 16.85 -8.22 -2.26
CA LEU A 157 17.39 -9.46 -2.84
C LEU A 157 17.86 -9.31 -4.29
N ALA A 158 17.39 -8.28 -5.00
CA ALA A 158 17.77 -8.01 -6.37
C ALA A 158 19.29 -7.77 -6.47
N GLY A 159 19.98 -8.62 -7.25
CA GLY A 159 21.44 -8.53 -7.44
C GLY A 159 22.28 -9.37 -6.47
N LYS A 160 21.68 -10.02 -5.46
CA LYS A 160 22.39 -11.04 -4.65
C LYS A 160 22.59 -12.31 -5.49
N ARG A 161 23.77 -12.95 -5.37
CA ARG A 161 24.15 -14.14 -6.18
C ARG A 161 23.23 -15.36 -6.01
N ASN A 162 22.47 -15.42 -4.90
CA ASN A 162 21.50 -16.47 -4.61
C ASN A 162 20.06 -15.97 -4.88
N ASN A 163 19.51 -16.32 -6.05
CA ASN A 163 18.19 -15.85 -6.50
C ASN A 163 17.00 -16.63 -5.90
N SER A 164 17.23 -17.62 -5.03
CA SER A 164 16.14 -18.42 -4.45
C SER A 164 15.17 -17.59 -3.61
N GLY A 165 15.67 -16.66 -2.80
CA GLY A 165 14.83 -15.78 -1.99
C GLY A 165 13.99 -14.82 -2.85
N PHE A 166 14.57 -14.28 -3.93
CA PHE A 166 13.85 -13.44 -4.88
C PHE A 166 12.71 -14.23 -5.56
N ALA A 167 13.00 -15.45 -6.02
CA ALA A 167 11.99 -16.32 -6.63
C ALA A 167 10.84 -16.64 -5.67
N ILE A 168 11.12 -16.86 -4.38
CA ILE A 168 10.09 -17.07 -3.35
C ILE A 168 9.26 -15.79 -3.17
N ALA A 169 9.89 -14.63 -3.04
CA ALA A 169 9.20 -13.34 -2.90
C ALA A 169 8.29 -13.06 -4.11
N SER A 170 8.75 -13.33 -5.33
CA SER A 170 7.95 -13.22 -6.54
C SER A 170 6.78 -14.21 -6.58
N ALA A 171 7.01 -15.46 -6.18
CA ALA A 171 5.92 -16.44 -6.07
C ALA A 171 4.86 -16.00 -5.05
N VAL A 172 5.27 -15.40 -3.93
CA VAL A 172 4.37 -14.83 -2.92
C VAL A 172 3.60 -13.63 -3.50
N ALA A 173 4.24 -12.74 -4.27
CA ALA A 173 3.56 -11.64 -4.95
C ALA A 173 2.46 -12.14 -5.89
N LEU A 174 2.80 -13.10 -6.75
CA LEU A 174 1.89 -13.72 -7.71
C LEU A 174 0.72 -14.44 -7.02
N ALA A 175 0.99 -15.17 -5.94
CA ALA A 175 -0.05 -15.79 -5.13
C ALA A 175 -0.99 -14.73 -4.52
N GLY A 176 -0.45 -13.61 -4.03
CA GLY A 176 -1.22 -12.49 -3.53
C GLY A 176 -2.12 -11.84 -4.61
N ILE A 177 -1.61 -11.67 -5.83
CA ILE A 177 -2.40 -11.17 -6.98
C ILE A 177 -3.57 -12.10 -7.26
N VAL A 178 -3.31 -13.41 -7.39
CA VAL A 178 -4.35 -14.41 -7.66
C VAL A 178 -5.38 -14.43 -6.54
N ALA A 179 -4.94 -14.44 -5.28
CA ALA A 179 -5.82 -14.41 -4.11
C ALA A 179 -6.71 -13.16 -4.12
N ALA A 180 -6.15 -11.97 -4.39
CA ALA A 180 -6.91 -10.73 -4.44
C ALA A 180 -7.99 -10.74 -5.54
N VAL A 181 -7.65 -11.24 -6.74
CA VAL A 181 -8.60 -11.32 -7.86
C VAL A 181 -9.70 -12.32 -7.58
N VAL A 182 -9.37 -13.50 -7.04
CA VAL A 182 -10.34 -14.57 -6.76
C VAL A 182 -11.27 -14.18 -5.62
N LEU A 183 -10.74 -13.61 -4.53
CA LEU A 183 -11.50 -13.35 -3.31
C LEU A 183 -12.31 -12.05 -3.36
N GLY A 184 -11.77 -10.98 -3.97
CA GLY A 184 -12.42 -9.66 -3.95
C GLY A 184 -12.53 -8.96 -5.31
N GLY A 185 -11.96 -9.54 -6.37
CA GLY A 185 -11.88 -8.90 -7.69
C GLY A 185 -13.23 -8.73 -8.39
N ARG A 186 -14.22 -9.56 -8.06
CA ARG A 186 -15.58 -9.45 -8.64
C ARG A 186 -16.29 -8.17 -8.18
N GLU A 187 -16.13 -7.83 -6.90
CA GLU A 187 -16.91 -6.79 -6.22
C GLU A 187 -16.22 -5.42 -6.27
N SER A 188 -14.88 -5.39 -6.36
CA SER A 188 -14.12 -4.13 -6.32
C SER A 188 -13.30 -3.89 -7.59
N ARG A 189 -13.73 -2.89 -8.38
CA ARG A 189 -12.95 -2.40 -9.54
C ARG A 189 -11.57 -1.89 -9.13
N GLY A 190 -11.48 -1.21 -7.98
CA GLY A 190 -10.21 -0.69 -7.47
C GLY A 190 -9.24 -1.81 -7.11
N LEU A 191 -9.74 -2.89 -6.50
CA LEU A 191 -8.91 -4.04 -6.14
C LEU A 191 -8.33 -4.74 -7.38
N ARG A 192 -9.14 -4.90 -8.44
CA ARG A 192 -8.64 -5.42 -9.72
C ARG A 192 -7.53 -4.55 -10.30
N TRP A 193 -7.72 -3.23 -10.26
CA TRP A 193 -6.74 -2.30 -10.83
C TRP A 193 -5.40 -2.37 -10.09
N VAL A 194 -5.43 -2.43 -8.75
CA VAL A 194 -4.21 -2.62 -7.94
C VAL A 194 -3.59 -4.00 -8.20
N ALA A 195 -4.38 -5.07 -8.32
CA ALA A 195 -3.87 -6.39 -8.64
C ALA A 195 -3.20 -6.44 -10.03
N TYR A 196 -3.78 -5.78 -11.03
CA TYR A 196 -3.19 -5.70 -12.37
C TYR A 196 -1.94 -4.82 -12.41
N ALA A 197 -1.93 -3.71 -11.67
CA ALA A 197 -0.74 -2.88 -11.52
C ALA A 197 0.39 -3.66 -10.82
N GLY A 198 0.07 -4.38 -9.74
CA GLY A 198 1.00 -5.27 -9.05
C GLY A 198 1.53 -6.36 -9.96
N PHE A 199 0.68 -6.98 -10.79
CA PHE A 199 1.09 -7.97 -11.78
C PHE A 199 2.03 -7.39 -12.84
N ALA A 200 1.72 -6.21 -13.37
CA ALA A 200 2.58 -5.55 -14.35
C ALA A 200 3.94 -5.17 -13.74
N PHE A 201 3.94 -4.66 -12.51
CA PHE A 201 5.16 -4.38 -11.75
C PHE A 201 5.98 -5.66 -11.50
N GLU A 202 5.32 -6.75 -11.10
CA GLU A 202 5.97 -8.05 -10.85
C GLU A 202 6.63 -8.60 -12.12
N LEU A 203 5.96 -8.53 -13.27
CA LEU A 203 6.57 -8.90 -14.55
C LEU A 203 7.79 -8.03 -14.88
N ALA A 204 7.70 -6.73 -14.62
CA ALA A 204 8.80 -5.79 -14.89
C ALA A 204 10.03 -6.07 -14.01
N ILE A 205 9.85 -6.26 -12.70
CA ILE A 205 10.96 -6.49 -11.78
C ILE A 205 11.64 -7.83 -12.04
N ILE A 206 10.86 -8.91 -12.29
CA ILE A 206 11.45 -10.20 -12.62
C ILE A 206 12.21 -10.10 -13.95
N TYR A 207 11.65 -9.40 -14.95
CA TYR A 207 12.35 -9.19 -16.21
C TYR A 207 13.69 -8.45 -16.02
N VAL A 208 13.71 -7.36 -15.25
CA VAL A 208 14.93 -6.58 -14.98
C VAL A 208 15.99 -7.43 -14.26
N VAL A 209 15.61 -8.19 -13.24
CA VAL A 209 16.54 -9.06 -12.49
C VAL A 209 17.05 -10.21 -13.36
N MET A 210 16.20 -10.80 -14.20
CA MET A 210 16.59 -11.92 -15.06
C MET A 210 17.42 -11.51 -16.28
N LEU A 211 17.29 -10.28 -16.78
CA LEU A 211 18.13 -9.74 -17.85
C LEU A 211 19.63 -9.76 -17.51
N GLN A 212 19.98 -9.67 -16.23
CA GLN A 212 21.37 -9.76 -15.76
C GLN A 212 21.96 -11.18 -15.92
N SER A 213 21.13 -12.21 -16.08
CA SER A 213 21.56 -13.61 -16.19
C SER A 213 20.96 -14.26 -17.45
N MET A 214 21.69 -14.21 -18.57
CA MET A 214 21.24 -14.70 -19.89
C MET A 214 20.76 -16.17 -19.94
N LEU A 215 21.00 -16.98 -18.91
CA LEU A 215 20.58 -18.38 -18.81
C LEU A 215 19.28 -18.55 -17.99
N ALA A 216 18.94 -17.59 -17.11
CA ALA A 216 17.71 -17.62 -16.33
C ALA A 216 16.50 -17.07 -17.10
N THR A 217 16.73 -16.24 -18.12
CA THR A 217 15.70 -15.64 -18.96
C THR A 217 14.80 -16.68 -19.63
N ALA A 218 15.36 -17.79 -20.13
CA ALA A 218 14.58 -18.86 -20.78
C ALA A 218 13.69 -19.65 -19.79
N GLY A 219 14.21 -19.95 -18.60
CA GLY A 219 13.44 -20.64 -17.54
C GLY A 219 12.31 -19.77 -16.98
N PHE A 220 12.55 -18.46 -16.86
CA PHE A 220 11.51 -17.52 -16.46
C PHE A 220 10.44 -17.33 -17.53
N PHE A 221 10.79 -17.17 -18.81
CA PHE A 221 9.78 -17.08 -19.87
C PHE A 221 8.90 -18.32 -19.93
N LEU A 222 9.47 -19.51 -19.70
CA LEU A 222 8.70 -20.74 -19.60
C LEU A 222 7.73 -20.70 -18.39
N ALA A 223 8.22 -20.33 -17.21
CA ALA A 223 7.41 -20.24 -16.00
C ALA A 223 6.31 -19.16 -16.13
N ALA A 224 6.64 -17.99 -16.67
CA ALA A 224 5.71 -16.89 -16.93
C ALA A 224 4.67 -17.27 -17.97
N ALA A 225 5.05 -17.97 -19.05
CA ALA A 225 4.12 -18.47 -20.06
C ALA A 225 3.15 -19.51 -19.48
N VAL A 226 3.65 -20.43 -18.63
CA VAL A 226 2.82 -21.40 -17.92
C VAL A 226 1.85 -20.69 -16.97
N LEU A 227 2.34 -19.73 -16.19
CA LEU A 227 1.52 -19.00 -15.23
C LEU A 227 0.46 -18.13 -15.92
N LEU A 228 0.83 -17.43 -17.00
CA LEU A 228 -0.09 -16.69 -17.85
C LEU A 228 -1.12 -17.62 -18.51
N GLY A 229 -0.70 -18.81 -18.95
CA GLY A 229 -1.60 -19.84 -19.47
C GLY A 229 -2.62 -20.30 -18.42
N ILE A 230 -2.19 -20.52 -17.18
CA ILE A 230 -3.07 -20.87 -16.07
C ILE A 230 -4.03 -19.71 -15.77
N LEU A 231 -3.53 -18.48 -15.69
CA LEU A 231 -4.33 -17.29 -15.44
C LEU A 231 -5.39 -17.08 -16.54
N ALA A 232 -5.01 -17.23 -17.80
CA ALA A 232 -5.92 -17.16 -18.94
C ALA A 232 -7.00 -18.25 -18.86
N LEU A 233 -6.64 -19.49 -18.49
CA LEU A 233 -7.62 -20.57 -18.28
C LEU A 233 -8.60 -20.25 -17.14
N VAL A 234 -8.11 -19.66 -16.04
CA VAL A 234 -8.95 -19.22 -14.92
C VAL A 234 -9.90 -18.10 -15.35
N ILE A 235 -9.40 -17.08 -16.04
CA ILE A 235 -10.22 -15.98 -16.57
C ILE A 235 -11.30 -16.53 -17.50
N ILE A 236 -10.95 -17.37 -18.47
CA ILE A 236 -11.90 -18.00 -19.41
C ILE A 236 -12.96 -18.82 -18.65
N ARG A 237 -12.56 -19.58 -17.62
CA ARG A 237 -13.50 -20.37 -16.81
C ARG A 237 -14.46 -19.48 -16.01
N VAL A 238 -13.97 -18.38 -15.45
CA VAL A 238 -14.79 -17.42 -14.70
C VAL A 238 -15.74 -16.68 -15.64
N GLU A 239 -15.27 -16.22 -16.79
CA GLU A 239 -16.10 -15.55 -17.81
C GLU A 239 -17.18 -16.48 -18.38
N LYS A 240 -16.85 -17.75 -18.67
CA LYS A 240 -17.83 -18.75 -19.12
C LYS A 240 -18.91 -19.02 -18.06
N ARG A 241 -18.56 -19.02 -16.77
CA ARG A 241 -19.54 -19.14 -15.67
C ARG A 241 -20.41 -17.89 -15.52
N MET A 242 -19.92 -16.73 -15.94
CA MET A 242 -20.67 -15.48 -15.92
C MET A 242 -21.61 -15.31 -17.12
N ARG A 243 -21.34 -15.99 -18.25
CA ARG A 243 -22.17 -15.98 -19.46
C ARG A 243 -23.22 -17.09 -19.52
N ALA A 244 -23.53 -17.77 -18.41
CA ALA A 244 -24.65 -18.71 -18.39
C ALA A 244 -25.95 -17.95 -18.71
N PRO A 245 -26.76 -18.43 -19.66
CA PRO A 245 -27.86 -17.64 -20.23
C PRO A 245 -28.99 -17.44 -19.20
N SER A 246 -29.26 -16.19 -18.86
CA SER A 246 -30.60 -15.77 -18.44
C SER A 246 -31.49 -15.79 -19.68
N VAL A 247 -32.03 -16.96 -20.03
CA VAL A 247 -33.24 -17.03 -20.84
C VAL A 247 -34.40 -17.15 -19.86
N GLU A 248 -34.86 -15.98 -19.42
CA GLU A 248 -36.27 -15.76 -19.15
C GLU A 248 -37.02 -16.07 -20.46
N GLY A 249 -37.63 -17.25 -20.51
CA GLY A 249 -38.69 -17.52 -21.47
C GLY A 249 -39.95 -16.80 -21.01
N ALA A 250 -40.08 -15.52 -21.37
CA ALA A 250 -41.36 -14.83 -21.38
C ALA A 250 -41.95 -14.91 -22.80
N ALA A 251 -43.11 -15.57 -22.89
CA ALA A 251 -44.30 -15.23 -23.69
C ALA A 251 -44.83 -16.34 -24.64
N ALA A 252 -46.17 -16.47 -24.56
CA ALA A 252 -47.14 -17.22 -25.36
C ALA A 252 -47.45 -18.66 -24.92
#